data_AF-A0A1Y1LEP0-F1
#
_entry.id   AF-A0A1Y1LEP0-F1
#
_cell.length_a   1.000
_cell.length_b   1.000
_cell.length_c   1.000
_cell.angle_alpha   90.00
_cell.angle_beta   90.00
_cell.angle_gamma   90.00
#
_symmetry.space_group_name_H-M   'P 1'
#
loop_
_entity.id
_entity.type
_entity.pdbx_description
1 polymer ?
#
loop_
_entity_poly.entity_id
_entity_poly.type
_entity_poly.pdbx_seq_one_letter_code
_entity_poly.pdbx_strand_id
1 'polypeptide(L)'
;HIVFCALHHRIMAPENYTLSDVLAVAKSHPFYDQHVQYPPDSATIQKLREQPREQPASDGLKLQPLLRKKDLYTTIERLVNDPSPENTYRHSIYASITGGGFGSKPLFFATDVHENRRHRAQFGELLRATGVVKHGDWILTTHCAGELYRSLDLMLEILENAGASVLSAGNLMAPEEVIHLLIKYHINVLTGDSSQVAQLIHRISGLAPESRALLRIEKIIYTSEVLTAAQRAHIKTVLGDHVK
;
A
#
# COMPACT_ATOMS: atom_id res chain seq x y z
N HIS A 1 -32.79 -9.70 -1.26
CA HIS A 1 -32.86 -8.27 -0.93
C HIS A 1 -32.71 -8.08 0.56
N ILE A 2 -31.48 -7.95 1.06
CA ILE A 2 -31.20 -7.41 2.39
C ILE A 2 -30.07 -6.41 2.20
N VAL A 3 -30.47 -5.15 2.26
CA VAL A 3 -29.62 -3.97 2.31
C VAL A 3 -29.21 -3.81 3.76
N PHE A 4 -27.90 -3.85 4.06
CA PHE A 4 -27.38 -3.38 5.34
C PHE A 4 -26.75 -2.01 5.12
N CYS A 5 -27.53 -0.97 5.40
CA CYS A 5 -27.05 0.39 5.63
C CYS A 5 -26.60 0.53 7.09
N ALA A 6 -25.42 1.13 7.25
CA ALA A 6 -24.98 1.94 8.38
C ALA A 6 -25.05 1.35 9.80
N LEU A 7 -23.87 1.01 10.34
CA LEU A 7 -23.54 1.36 11.71
C LEU A 7 -22.15 2.00 11.76
N HIS A 8 -22.14 3.29 12.04
CA HIS A 8 -21.00 4.03 12.56
C HIS A 8 -20.54 3.38 13.87
N HIS A 9 -19.56 2.50 13.79
CA HIS A 9 -18.63 2.35 14.88
C HIS A 9 -17.47 3.31 14.63
N ARG A 10 -17.36 4.33 15.50
CA ARG A 10 -16.07 4.99 15.74
C ARG A 10 -15.11 3.90 16.16
N ILE A 11 -14.32 3.40 15.22
CA ILE A 11 -13.14 2.58 15.51
C ILE A 11 -12.27 3.47 16.38
N MET A 12 -12.07 3.09 17.64
CA MET A 12 -11.08 3.75 18.49
C MET A 12 -9.76 3.75 17.72
N ALA A 13 -9.20 4.94 17.49
CA ALA A 13 -7.90 5.05 16.86
C ALA A 13 -6.91 4.20 17.67
N PRO A 14 -6.32 3.14 17.09
CA PRO A 14 -5.33 2.35 17.82
C PRO A 14 -4.13 3.24 18.14
N GLU A 15 -3.62 3.14 19.37
CA GLU A 15 -2.50 3.95 19.82
C GLU A 15 -1.31 3.85 18.86
N ASN A 16 -0.81 5.00 18.41
CA ASN A 16 0.35 5.07 17.55
C ASN A 16 1.62 4.71 18.31
N TYR A 17 2.54 4.02 17.65
CA TYR A 17 3.89 3.83 18.19
C TYR A 17 4.66 5.15 18.17
N THR A 18 5.22 5.51 19.31
CA THR A 18 6.22 6.56 19.42
C THR A 18 7.57 6.05 18.92
N LEU A 19 8.50 6.95 18.57
CA LEU A 19 9.88 6.57 18.23
C LEU A 19 10.51 5.72 19.33
N SER A 20 10.20 6.01 20.60
CA SER A 20 10.76 5.26 21.70
C SER A 20 10.15 3.87 21.87
N ASP A 21 8.89 3.65 21.46
CA ASP A 21 8.33 2.29 21.36
C ASP A 21 9.11 1.48 20.33
N VAL A 22 9.33 2.06 19.15
CA VAL A 22 10.07 1.43 18.04
C VAL A 22 11.50 1.07 18.45
N LEU A 23 12.21 1.98 19.11
CA LEU A 23 13.58 1.74 19.56
C LEU A 23 13.67 0.70 20.68
N ALA A 24 12.65 0.57 21.54
CA ALA A 24 12.60 -0.47 22.55
C ALA A 24 12.45 -1.85 21.91
N VAL A 25 11.54 -1.98 20.93
CA VAL A 25 11.32 -3.22 20.17
C VAL A 25 12.55 -3.60 19.33
N ALA A 26 13.21 -2.62 18.72
CA ALA A 26 14.40 -2.84 17.90
C ALA A 26 15.50 -3.60 18.64
N LYS A 27 15.73 -3.30 19.92
CA LYS A 27 16.73 -3.98 20.78
C LYS A 27 16.48 -5.47 20.95
N SER A 28 15.26 -5.93 20.73
CA SER A 28 14.86 -7.35 20.87
C SER A 28 14.45 -7.94 19.53
N HIS A 29 14.91 -7.38 18.41
CA HIS A 29 14.55 -7.83 17.07
C HIS A 29 15.76 -8.39 16.31
N PRO A 30 15.63 -9.53 15.60
CA PRO A 30 16.74 -10.20 14.90
C PRO A 30 17.40 -9.38 13.79
N PHE A 31 16.76 -8.29 13.35
CA PHE A 31 17.36 -7.35 12.40
C PHE A 31 18.44 -6.46 13.03
N TYR A 32 18.36 -6.21 14.33
CA TYR A 32 19.28 -5.31 15.03
C TYR A 32 20.20 -6.06 16.01
N ASP A 33 19.79 -7.24 16.49
CA ASP A 33 20.60 -8.11 17.34
C ASP A 33 20.60 -9.55 16.79
N GLN A 34 21.78 -10.03 16.38
CA GLN A 34 21.98 -11.37 15.83
C GLN A 34 21.78 -12.51 16.84
N HIS A 35 21.80 -12.21 18.14
CA HIS A 35 21.59 -13.18 19.21
C HIS A 35 20.10 -13.46 19.46
N VAL A 36 19.21 -12.62 18.90
CA VAL A 36 17.77 -12.82 18.97
C VAL A 36 17.33 -13.86 17.93
N GLN A 37 16.68 -14.93 18.41
CA GLN A 37 16.24 -16.02 17.54
C GLN A 37 15.01 -15.62 16.70
N TYR A 38 13.96 -15.06 17.31
CA TYR A 38 12.72 -14.66 16.65
C TYR A 38 12.31 -13.24 17.07
N PRO A 39 11.53 -12.51 16.24
CA PRO A 39 10.95 -11.22 16.64
C PRO A 39 10.11 -11.34 17.93
N PRO A 40 9.94 -10.25 18.69
CA PRO A 40 9.08 -10.27 19.86
C PRO A 40 7.60 -10.45 19.45
N ASP A 41 6.85 -11.20 20.23
CA ASP A 41 5.40 -11.34 20.05
C ASP A 41 4.63 -10.11 20.57
N SER A 42 3.31 -10.06 20.34
CA SER A 42 2.48 -8.93 20.74
C SER A 42 2.51 -8.66 22.26
N ALA A 43 2.57 -9.71 23.09
CA ALA A 43 2.63 -9.58 24.54
C ALA A 43 3.97 -8.98 25.00
N THR A 44 5.08 -9.39 24.37
CA THR A 44 6.41 -8.84 24.62
C THR A 44 6.49 -7.39 24.16
N ILE A 45 5.96 -7.07 22.98
CA ILE A 45 5.89 -5.68 22.48
C ILE A 45 5.11 -4.81 23.46
N GLN A 46 3.95 -5.26 23.95
CA GLN A 46 3.17 -4.50 24.93
C GLN A 46 3.97 -4.21 26.20
N LYS A 47 4.63 -5.22 26.77
CA LYS A 47 5.49 -5.05 27.96
C LYS A 47 6.62 -4.05 27.71
N LEU A 48 7.27 -4.11 26.53
CA LEU A 48 8.34 -3.17 26.16
C LEU A 48 7.82 -1.72 26.03
N ARG A 49 6.55 -1.53 25.65
CA ARG A 49 5.92 -0.20 25.58
C ARG A 49 5.63 0.38 26.95
N GLU A 50 5.23 -0.46 27.90
CA GLU A 50 4.86 -0.06 29.27
C GLU A 50 6.07 0.23 30.18
N GLN A 51 7.28 -0.17 29.76
CA GLN A 51 8.50 0.03 30.53
C GLN A 51 8.93 1.52 30.60
N PRO A 52 9.32 2.03 31.79
CA PRO A 52 9.92 3.34 31.93
C PRO A 52 11.19 3.50 31.09
N ARG A 53 11.42 4.70 30.56
CA ARG A 53 12.55 5.00 29.68
C ARG A 53 13.51 5.97 30.34
N GLU A 54 14.78 5.57 30.37
CA GLU A 54 15.85 6.35 31.01
C GLU A 54 16.55 7.32 30.04
N GLN A 55 16.38 7.14 28.71
CA GLN A 55 17.12 7.90 27.68
C GLN A 55 16.20 8.59 26.67
N PRO A 56 16.57 9.79 26.17
CA PRO A 56 15.87 10.45 25.07
C PRO A 56 15.91 9.60 23.80
N ALA A 57 14.76 9.44 23.14
CA ALA A 57 14.65 8.64 21.92
C ALA A 57 15.56 9.12 20.78
N SER A 58 15.86 10.43 20.71
CA SER A 58 16.75 11.03 19.71
C SER A 58 18.18 10.51 19.78
N ASP A 59 18.68 10.26 20.98
CA ASP A 59 20.04 9.77 21.19
C ASP A 59 20.11 8.27 20.87
N GLY A 60 19.07 7.52 21.26
CA GLY A 60 18.92 6.11 20.91
C GLY A 60 18.83 5.84 19.41
N LEU A 61 18.23 6.75 18.63
CA LEU A 61 18.11 6.62 17.17
C LEU A 61 19.48 6.70 16.47
N LYS A 62 20.36 7.61 16.90
CA LYS A 62 21.71 7.78 16.31
C LYS A 62 22.60 6.56 16.54
N LEU A 63 22.31 5.78 17.57
CA LEU A 63 23.03 4.56 17.92
C LEU A 63 22.53 3.33 17.16
N GLN A 64 21.38 3.41 16.46
CA GLN A 64 20.86 2.28 15.70
C GLN A 64 21.73 2.02 14.46
N PRO A 65 22.16 0.77 14.22
CA PRO A 65 22.90 0.45 13.01
C PRO A 65 22.01 0.62 11.78
N LEU A 66 22.61 1.10 10.68
CA LEU A 66 21.93 1.15 9.39
C LEU A 66 21.81 -0.26 8.82
N LEU A 67 20.57 -0.74 8.67
CA LEU A 67 20.29 -2.02 8.05
C LEU A 67 20.61 -1.96 6.56
N ARG A 68 21.42 -2.91 6.07
CA ARG A 68 21.70 -3.04 4.63
C ARG A 68 20.87 -4.15 4.04
N LYS A 69 20.56 -4.03 2.75
CA LYS A 69 19.74 -5.02 2.02
C LYS A 69 20.28 -6.45 2.16
N LYS A 70 21.60 -6.64 2.15
CA LYS A 70 22.25 -7.95 2.34
C LYS A 70 21.98 -8.58 3.71
N ASP A 71 21.91 -7.75 4.76
CA ASP A 71 21.71 -8.21 6.14
C ASP A 71 20.25 -8.62 6.33
N LEU A 72 19.34 -7.89 5.67
CA LEU A 72 17.93 -8.24 5.58
C LEU A 72 17.72 -9.59 4.87
N TYR A 73 18.35 -9.82 3.71
CA TYR A 73 18.23 -11.12 3.01
C TYR A 73 18.66 -12.28 3.91
N THR A 74 19.82 -12.17 4.54
CA THR A 74 20.38 -13.24 5.39
C THR A 74 19.43 -13.57 6.55
N THR A 75 18.94 -12.53 7.23
CA THR A 75 18.06 -12.71 8.39
C THR A 75 16.68 -13.22 7.99
N ILE A 76 16.11 -12.69 6.91
CA ILE A 76 14.79 -13.11 6.40
C ILE A 76 14.84 -14.53 5.88
N GLU A 77 15.89 -14.93 5.15
CA GLU A 77 16.05 -16.30 4.66
C GLU A 77 16.07 -17.30 5.82
N ARG A 78 16.81 -17.00 6.90
CA ARG A 78 16.79 -17.80 8.13
C ARG A 78 15.38 -17.91 8.72
N LEU A 79 14.71 -16.77 8.90
CA LEU A 79 13.38 -16.72 9.53
C LEU A 79 12.28 -17.37 8.68
N VAL A 80 12.36 -17.28 7.36
CA VAL A 80 11.38 -17.90 6.45
C VAL A 80 11.59 -19.41 6.33
N ASN A 81 12.84 -19.88 6.38
CA ASN A 81 13.14 -21.30 6.22
C ASN A 81 12.98 -22.12 7.51
N ASP A 82 12.94 -21.47 8.68
CA ASP A 82 12.70 -22.13 9.96
C ASP A 82 11.18 -22.39 10.17
N PRO A 83 10.72 -23.65 10.16
CA PRO A 83 9.31 -24.00 10.32
C PRO A 83 8.89 -24.15 11.78
N SER A 84 9.75 -23.82 12.75
CA SER A 84 9.42 -23.92 14.17
C SER A 84 8.10 -23.22 14.50
N PRO A 85 7.20 -23.85 15.28
CA PRO A 85 5.97 -23.20 15.74
C PRO A 85 6.21 -22.05 16.72
N GLU A 86 7.44 -21.88 17.21
CA GLU A 86 7.83 -20.76 18.07
C GLU A 86 8.27 -19.53 17.25
N ASN A 87 8.42 -19.69 15.93
CA ASN A 87 8.89 -18.65 15.03
C ASN A 87 7.80 -17.60 14.77
N THR A 88 7.75 -16.60 15.66
CA THR A 88 6.81 -15.47 15.61
C THR A 88 6.87 -14.69 14.30
N TYR A 89 7.98 -14.72 13.55
CA TYR A 89 8.07 -14.08 12.22
C TYR A 89 7.08 -14.67 11.20
N ARG A 90 6.58 -15.89 11.43
CA ARG A 90 5.64 -16.59 10.54
C ARG A 90 4.20 -16.49 11.01
N HIS A 91 3.94 -15.89 12.17
CA HIS A 91 2.62 -15.85 12.78
C HIS A 91 1.84 -14.62 12.31
N SER A 92 0.59 -14.84 11.89
CA SER A 92 -0.35 -13.75 11.55
C SER A 92 0.27 -12.70 10.63
N ILE A 93 0.86 -13.16 9.53
CA ILE A 93 1.56 -12.29 8.57
C ILE A 93 0.76 -12.04 7.30
N TYR A 94 0.87 -10.83 6.78
CA TYR A 94 0.58 -10.50 5.39
C TYR A 94 1.89 -10.63 4.59
N ALA A 95 2.01 -11.72 3.85
CA ALA A 95 3.21 -12.08 3.09
C ALA A 95 3.23 -11.40 1.72
N SER A 96 4.42 -10.94 1.32
CA SER A 96 4.64 -10.29 0.02
C SER A 96 6.08 -10.36 -0.42
N ILE A 97 6.37 -9.89 -1.64
CA ILE A 97 7.74 -9.76 -2.14
C ILE A 97 8.01 -8.35 -2.68
N THR A 98 9.29 -7.94 -2.72
CA THR A 98 9.68 -6.84 -3.60
C THR A 98 9.63 -7.25 -5.06
N GLY A 99 9.25 -6.31 -5.94
CA GLY A 99 9.49 -6.47 -7.37
C GLY A 99 10.95 -6.77 -7.66
N GLY A 100 11.19 -7.86 -8.40
CA GLY A 100 12.51 -8.23 -8.87
C GLY A 100 12.84 -7.42 -10.11
N GLY A 101 13.54 -6.30 -9.96
CA GLY A 101 14.26 -5.71 -11.09
C GLY A 101 15.20 -6.77 -11.68
N PHE A 102 15.43 -6.71 -13.00
CA PHE A 102 16.27 -7.66 -13.77
C PHE A 102 17.51 -8.10 -12.95
N GLY A 103 17.54 -9.37 -12.55
CA GLY A 103 18.69 -10.01 -11.91
C GLY A 103 18.75 -10.01 -10.37
N SER A 104 17.80 -9.41 -9.64
CA SER A 104 17.80 -9.44 -8.17
C SER A 104 16.77 -10.43 -7.58
N LYS A 105 17.18 -11.24 -6.60
CA LYS A 105 16.27 -12.15 -5.88
C LYS A 105 15.18 -11.32 -5.17
N PRO A 106 13.89 -11.61 -5.37
CA PRO A 106 12.83 -10.96 -4.61
C PRO A 106 13.07 -11.14 -3.10
N LEU A 107 12.93 -10.08 -2.32
CA LEU A 107 12.99 -10.15 -0.87
C LEU A 107 11.59 -10.42 -0.33
N PHE A 108 11.45 -11.42 0.54
CA PHE A 108 10.20 -11.73 1.23
C PHE A 108 9.93 -10.70 2.34
N PHE A 109 8.73 -10.17 2.39
CA PHE A 109 8.27 -9.25 3.42
C PHE A 109 7.09 -9.88 4.16
N ALA A 110 7.34 -10.26 5.41
CA ALA A 110 6.30 -10.53 6.39
C ALA A 110 5.96 -9.23 7.13
N THR A 111 4.69 -8.86 7.15
CA THR A 111 4.19 -7.76 7.98
C THR A 111 3.07 -8.31 8.87
N ASP A 112 3.03 -7.93 10.15
CA ASP A 112 1.92 -8.29 11.03
C ASP A 112 0.58 -7.87 10.41
N VAL A 113 -0.40 -8.77 10.38
CA VAL A 113 -1.69 -8.50 9.73
C VAL A 113 -2.42 -7.33 10.37
N HIS A 114 -2.38 -7.19 11.69
CA HIS A 114 -3.11 -6.13 12.38
C HIS A 114 -2.44 -4.78 12.20
N GLU A 115 -1.11 -4.73 12.28
CA GLU A 115 -0.33 -3.53 11.97
C GLU A 115 -0.52 -3.09 10.51
N ASN A 116 -0.49 -4.03 9.58
CA ASN A 116 -0.75 -3.75 8.16
C ASN A 116 -2.16 -3.14 7.96
N ARG A 117 -3.20 -3.64 8.64
CA ARG A 117 -4.55 -3.05 8.56
C ARG A 117 -4.60 -1.64 9.17
N ARG A 118 -3.92 -1.41 10.30
CA ARG A 118 -3.82 -0.08 10.91
C ARG A 118 -3.15 0.93 10.00
N HIS A 119 -2.02 0.56 9.39
CA HIS A 119 -1.31 1.42 8.44
C HIS A 119 -2.19 1.81 7.26
N ARG A 120 -2.98 0.87 6.71
CA ARG A 120 -3.91 1.15 5.61
C ARG A 120 -5.02 2.10 6.01
N ALA A 121 -5.60 1.91 7.19
CA ALA A 121 -6.61 2.82 7.74
C ALA A 121 -6.07 4.24 7.90
N GLN A 122 -4.92 4.39 8.56
CA GLN A 122 -4.27 5.68 8.81
C GLN A 122 -3.86 6.38 7.51
N PHE A 123 -3.35 5.64 6.53
CA PHE A 123 -2.99 6.22 5.24
C PHE A 123 -4.24 6.65 4.45
N GLY A 124 -5.33 5.89 4.53
CA GLY A 124 -6.63 6.30 4.00
C GLY A 124 -7.12 7.62 4.61
N GLU A 125 -7.02 7.76 5.93
CA GLU A 125 -7.34 9.02 6.62
C GLU A 125 -6.47 10.18 6.15
N LEU A 126 -5.17 9.94 5.94
CA LEU A 126 -4.24 10.93 5.39
C LEU A 126 -4.66 11.36 3.97
N LEU A 127 -4.98 10.42 3.09
CA LEU A 127 -5.43 10.74 1.72
C LEU A 127 -6.73 11.56 1.71
N ARG A 128 -7.64 11.25 2.63
CA ARG A 128 -8.87 12.03 2.84
C ARG A 128 -8.56 13.44 3.36
N ALA A 129 -7.72 13.54 4.39
CA ALA A 129 -7.37 14.82 5.03
C ALA A 129 -6.63 15.77 4.09
N THR A 130 -5.81 15.23 3.18
CA THR A 130 -5.09 15.99 2.15
C THR A 130 -5.95 16.32 0.93
N GLY A 131 -7.17 15.78 0.84
CA GLY A 131 -8.08 15.98 -0.28
C GLY A 131 -7.66 15.27 -1.57
N VAL A 132 -6.64 14.40 -1.51
CA VAL A 132 -6.24 13.52 -2.62
C VAL A 132 -7.40 12.60 -2.99
N VAL A 133 -8.05 12.03 -1.98
CA VAL A 133 -9.29 11.27 -2.11
C VAL A 133 -10.43 12.01 -1.43
N LYS A 134 -11.60 12.03 -2.08
CA LYS A 134 -12.82 12.66 -1.59
C LYS A 134 -13.93 11.63 -1.52
N HIS A 135 -14.91 11.86 -0.63
CA HIS A 135 -16.05 10.96 -0.46
C HIS A 135 -16.83 10.70 -1.76
N GLY A 136 -16.89 11.67 -2.68
CA GLY A 136 -17.58 11.52 -3.97
C GLY A 136 -16.78 10.78 -5.04
N ASP A 137 -15.54 10.36 -4.75
CA ASP A 137 -14.71 9.69 -5.74
C ASP A 137 -15.20 8.26 -5.99
N TRP A 138 -15.42 7.95 -7.26
CA TRP A 138 -15.55 6.61 -7.80
C TRP A 138 -14.24 6.28 -8.50
N ILE A 139 -13.48 5.35 -7.93
CA ILE A 139 -12.11 5.05 -8.31
C ILE A 139 -12.03 3.66 -8.91
N LEU A 140 -11.55 3.56 -10.15
CA LEU A 140 -11.19 2.29 -10.76
C LEU A 140 -9.68 2.08 -10.67
N THR A 141 -9.27 0.93 -10.15
CA THR A 141 -7.85 0.56 -9.99
C THR A 141 -7.43 -0.55 -10.94
N THR A 142 -6.30 -0.36 -11.63
CA THR A 142 -5.65 -1.34 -12.51
C THR A 142 -4.31 -1.85 -11.95
N HIS A 143 -4.06 -1.64 -10.66
CA HIS A 143 -2.85 -2.14 -10.00
C HIS A 143 -2.72 -3.68 -10.11
N CYS A 144 -1.47 -4.15 -10.02
CA CYS A 144 -1.14 -5.57 -10.06
C CYS A 144 -1.72 -6.35 -8.88
N ALA A 145 -2.26 -7.55 -9.16
CA ALA A 145 -2.71 -8.52 -8.17
C ALA A 145 -2.04 -9.89 -8.38
N GLY A 146 -1.95 -10.68 -7.31
CA GLY A 146 -1.38 -12.01 -7.34
C GLY A 146 0.15 -12.02 -7.25
N GLU A 147 0.75 -13.20 -7.37
CA GLU A 147 2.22 -13.40 -7.38
C GLU A 147 2.96 -12.75 -6.19
N LEU A 148 2.28 -12.63 -5.03
CA LEU A 148 2.78 -11.96 -3.83
C LEU A 148 3.00 -10.43 -3.99
N TYR A 149 2.51 -9.82 -5.07
CA TYR A 149 2.39 -8.36 -5.20
C TYR A 149 1.20 -7.84 -4.40
N ARG A 150 1.41 -6.71 -3.74
CA ARG A 150 0.44 -6.12 -2.80
C ARG A 150 -0.36 -4.96 -3.37
N SER A 151 0.01 -4.43 -4.54
CA SER A 151 -0.41 -3.09 -4.93
C SER A 151 -1.94 -2.97 -5.08
N LEU A 152 -2.61 -3.95 -5.70
CA LEU A 152 -4.07 -3.91 -5.81
C LEU A 152 -4.76 -3.94 -4.45
N ASP A 153 -4.50 -4.97 -3.64
CA ASP A 153 -5.16 -5.13 -2.33
C ASP A 153 -4.85 -3.98 -1.37
N LEU A 154 -3.61 -3.48 -1.40
CA LEU A 154 -3.17 -2.37 -0.58
C LEU A 154 -3.91 -1.09 -0.96
N MET A 155 -3.96 -0.78 -2.26
CA MET A 155 -4.59 0.45 -2.74
C MET A 155 -6.11 0.42 -2.57
N LEU A 156 -6.76 -0.71 -2.81
CA LEU A 156 -8.20 -0.86 -2.59
C LEU A 156 -8.57 -0.47 -1.15
N GLU A 157 -7.95 -1.09 -0.17
CA GLU A 157 -8.29 -0.85 1.24
C GLU A 157 -7.91 0.56 1.71
N ILE A 158 -6.79 1.12 1.23
CA ILE A 158 -6.43 2.51 1.54
C ILE A 158 -7.49 3.48 1.00
N LEU A 159 -7.95 3.28 -0.23
CA LEU A 159 -8.93 4.15 -0.88
C LEU A 159 -10.34 3.98 -0.25
N GLU A 160 -10.70 2.77 0.16
CA GLU A 160 -11.91 2.51 0.95
C GLU A 160 -11.86 3.24 2.30
N ASN A 161 -10.74 3.15 3.03
CA ASN A 161 -10.55 3.87 4.31
C ASN A 161 -10.55 5.40 4.12
N ALA A 162 -10.14 5.88 2.94
CA ALA A 162 -10.26 7.28 2.57
C ALA A 162 -11.70 7.73 2.25
N GLY A 163 -12.64 6.78 2.13
CA GLY A 163 -14.07 7.02 1.90
C GLY A 163 -14.49 7.01 0.43
N ALA A 164 -13.67 6.48 -0.47
CA ALA A 164 -14.02 6.34 -1.89
C ALA A 164 -14.89 5.11 -2.17
N SER A 165 -15.63 5.15 -3.28
CA SER A 165 -16.20 3.95 -3.90
C SER A 165 -15.15 3.36 -4.85
N VAL A 166 -14.76 2.10 -4.67
CA VAL A 166 -13.64 1.50 -5.42
C VAL A 166 -14.06 0.33 -6.31
N LEU A 167 -13.46 0.22 -7.49
CA LEU A 167 -13.65 -0.89 -8.43
C LEU A 167 -12.29 -1.54 -8.73
N SER A 168 -12.20 -2.84 -8.44
CA SER A 168 -10.99 -3.65 -8.58
C SER A 168 -10.85 -4.28 -9.97
N ALA A 169 -10.51 -3.48 -10.99
CA ALA A 169 -10.30 -4.01 -12.34
C ALA A 169 -9.03 -4.89 -12.41
N GLY A 170 -7.96 -4.47 -11.72
CA GLY A 170 -6.68 -5.16 -11.73
C GLY A 170 -5.92 -5.06 -13.06
N ASN A 171 -4.70 -5.56 -13.09
CA ASN A 171 -3.79 -5.45 -14.25
C ASN A 171 -4.08 -6.46 -15.38
N LEU A 172 -4.84 -7.52 -15.11
CA LEU A 172 -5.15 -8.57 -16.09
C LEU A 172 -6.45 -8.33 -16.87
N MET A 173 -7.26 -7.34 -16.45
CA MET A 173 -8.47 -6.99 -17.18
C MET A 173 -8.11 -6.29 -18.49
N ALA A 174 -8.75 -6.72 -19.58
CA ALA A 174 -8.50 -6.14 -20.91
C ALA A 174 -8.78 -4.62 -20.91
N PRO A 175 -7.93 -3.80 -21.54
CA PRO A 175 -8.10 -2.34 -21.56
C PRO A 175 -9.48 -1.87 -22.05
N GLU A 176 -10.08 -2.59 -23.00
CA GLU A 176 -11.41 -2.31 -23.54
C GLU A 176 -12.50 -2.47 -22.47
N GLU A 177 -12.40 -3.52 -21.66
CA GLU A 177 -13.31 -3.78 -20.54
C GLU A 177 -13.12 -2.72 -19.44
N VAL A 178 -11.87 -2.32 -19.18
CA VAL A 178 -11.59 -1.21 -18.25
C VAL A 178 -12.27 0.08 -18.74
N ILE A 179 -12.11 0.43 -20.03
CA ILE A 179 -12.76 1.61 -20.64
C ILE A 179 -14.28 1.49 -20.55
N HIS A 180 -14.83 0.30 -20.78
CA HIS A 180 -16.27 0.06 -20.65
C HIS A 180 -16.74 0.34 -19.21
N LEU A 181 -16.02 -0.12 -18.19
CA LEU A 181 -16.32 0.18 -16.79
C LEU A 181 -16.22 1.68 -16.47
N LEU A 182 -15.19 2.35 -16.99
CA LEU A 182 -15.00 3.80 -16.81
C LEU A 182 -16.24 4.58 -17.29
N ILE A 183 -16.76 4.22 -18.47
CA ILE A 183 -17.95 4.86 -19.05
C ILE A 183 -19.23 4.44 -18.31
N LYS A 184 -19.44 3.13 -18.13
CA LYS A 184 -20.67 2.55 -17.59
C LYS A 184 -20.98 3.01 -16.18
N TYR A 185 -19.95 3.08 -15.32
CA TYR A 185 -20.10 3.45 -13.92
C TYR A 185 -19.71 4.91 -13.65
N HIS A 186 -19.48 5.70 -14.71
CA HIS A 186 -19.12 7.11 -14.62
C HIS A 186 -17.95 7.37 -13.66
N ILE A 187 -16.93 6.51 -13.76
CA ILE A 187 -15.73 6.59 -12.91
C ILE A 187 -15.03 7.93 -13.16
N ASN A 188 -14.78 8.67 -12.07
CA ASN A 188 -14.15 9.97 -12.12
C ASN A 188 -12.67 9.95 -11.69
N VAL A 189 -12.18 8.83 -11.15
CA VAL A 189 -10.77 8.66 -10.80
C VAL A 189 -10.21 7.37 -11.37
N LEU A 190 -9.10 7.46 -12.08
CA LEU A 190 -8.31 6.30 -12.51
C LEU A 190 -7.09 6.15 -11.59
N THR A 191 -6.81 4.92 -11.14
CA THR A 191 -5.59 4.64 -10.40
C THR A 191 -4.89 3.36 -10.85
N GLY A 192 -3.56 3.33 -10.76
CA GLY A 192 -2.74 2.23 -11.21
C GLY A 192 -1.26 2.55 -10.99
N ASP A 193 -0.37 1.59 -11.20
CA ASP A 193 1.03 1.95 -11.38
C ASP A 193 1.18 2.79 -12.67
N SER A 194 2.23 3.62 -12.72
CA SER A 194 2.45 4.56 -13.80
C SER A 194 2.47 3.93 -15.19
N SER A 195 2.89 2.65 -15.31
CA SER A 195 2.93 1.94 -16.58
C SER A 195 1.52 1.55 -17.06
N GLN A 196 0.70 1.01 -16.16
CA GLN A 196 -0.70 0.66 -16.44
C GLN A 196 -1.53 1.89 -16.80
N VAL A 197 -1.35 2.99 -16.05
CA VAL A 197 -2.01 4.27 -16.36
C VAL A 197 -1.62 4.75 -17.75
N ALA A 198 -0.33 4.79 -18.07
CA ALA A 198 0.13 5.28 -19.38
C ALA A 198 -0.40 4.41 -20.55
N GLN A 199 -0.42 3.08 -20.39
CA GLN A 199 -0.94 2.15 -21.40
C GLN A 199 -2.45 2.34 -21.62
N LEU A 200 -3.23 2.50 -20.55
CA LEU A 200 -4.67 2.72 -20.66
C LEU A 200 -4.98 4.07 -21.31
N ILE A 201 -4.26 5.13 -20.94
CA ILE A 201 -4.40 6.45 -21.56
C ILE A 201 -4.07 6.40 -23.05
N HIS A 202 -3.01 5.68 -23.42
CA HIS A 202 -2.68 5.45 -24.82
C HIS A 202 -3.84 4.74 -25.55
N ARG A 203 -4.47 3.73 -24.93
CA ARG A 203 -5.64 3.07 -25.51
C ARG A 203 -6.84 4.01 -25.67
N ILE A 204 -7.11 4.84 -24.66
CA ILE A 204 -8.16 5.88 -24.71
C ILE A 204 -7.90 6.89 -25.85
N SER A 205 -6.63 7.22 -26.12
CA SER A 205 -6.25 8.13 -27.20
C SER A 205 -6.64 7.63 -28.60
N GLY A 206 -6.87 6.32 -28.76
CA GLY A 206 -7.34 5.71 -30.00
C GLY A 206 -8.85 5.62 -30.13
N LEU A 207 -9.63 5.99 -29.10
CA LEU A 207 -11.09 5.97 -29.18
C LEU A 207 -11.60 7.07 -30.11
N ALA A 208 -12.73 6.80 -30.77
CA ALA A 208 -13.50 7.81 -31.50
C ALA A 208 -13.88 8.97 -30.55
N PRO A 209 -13.93 10.22 -31.05
CA PRO A 209 -14.21 11.40 -30.22
C PRO A 209 -15.50 11.26 -29.39
N GLU A 210 -16.54 10.64 -29.95
CA GLU A 210 -17.84 10.45 -29.32
C GLU A 210 -17.74 9.54 -28.10
N SER A 211 -17.02 8.41 -28.23
CA SER A 211 -16.80 7.47 -27.11
C SER A 211 -15.91 8.09 -26.04
N ARG A 212 -14.90 8.87 -26.43
CA ARG A 212 -14.01 9.54 -25.49
C ARG A 212 -14.75 10.59 -24.66
N ALA A 213 -15.71 11.30 -25.27
CA ALA A 213 -16.53 12.30 -24.59
C ALA A 213 -17.43 11.72 -23.48
N LEU A 214 -17.64 10.40 -23.45
CA LEU A 214 -18.40 9.73 -22.38
C LEU A 214 -17.58 9.52 -21.10
N LEU A 215 -16.26 9.64 -21.16
CA LEU A 215 -15.39 9.50 -20.00
C LEU A 215 -15.53 10.70 -19.06
N ARG A 216 -15.50 10.41 -17.75
CA ARG A 216 -15.66 11.41 -16.66
C ARG A 216 -14.42 11.53 -15.77
N ILE A 217 -13.27 11.06 -16.25
CA ILE A 217 -12.04 11.07 -15.46
C ILE A 217 -11.64 12.52 -15.17
N GLU A 218 -11.62 12.88 -13.89
CA GLU A 218 -11.22 14.19 -13.39
C GLU A 218 -9.87 14.14 -12.67
N LYS A 219 -9.40 12.94 -12.32
CA LYS A 219 -8.22 12.75 -11.48
C LYS A 219 -7.52 11.43 -11.77
N ILE A 220 -6.20 11.43 -11.70
CA ILE A 220 -5.36 10.22 -11.79
C ILE A 220 -4.48 10.11 -10.54
N ILE A 221 -4.54 8.96 -9.88
CA ILE A 221 -3.65 8.65 -8.75
C ILE A 221 -2.72 7.52 -9.18
N TYR A 222 -1.40 7.73 -9.18
CA TYR A 222 -0.45 6.72 -9.64
C TYR A 222 0.63 6.39 -8.61
N THR A 223 1.15 5.17 -8.65
CA THR A 223 2.19 4.68 -7.73
C THR A 223 3.42 4.14 -8.47
N SER A 224 4.38 3.65 -7.67
CA SER A 224 5.61 2.95 -8.08
C SER A 224 6.67 3.85 -8.68
N GLU A 225 6.35 4.56 -9.76
CA GLU A 225 7.29 5.44 -10.46
C GLU A 225 6.63 6.78 -10.80
N VAL A 226 7.46 7.80 -11.03
CA VAL A 226 6.96 9.11 -11.44
C VAL A 226 6.65 9.07 -12.94
N LEU A 227 5.45 9.51 -13.34
CA LEU A 227 5.15 9.75 -14.74
C LEU A 227 6.14 10.79 -15.32
N THR A 228 6.67 10.53 -16.51
CA THR A 228 7.53 11.50 -17.20
C THR A 228 6.74 12.75 -17.61
N ALA A 229 7.44 13.86 -17.90
CA ALA A 229 6.79 15.07 -18.40
C ALA A 229 6.00 14.81 -19.70
N ALA A 230 6.52 13.96 -20.59
CA ALA A 230 5.85 13.56 -21.82
C ALA A 230 4.57 12.76 -21.55
N GLN A 231 4.60 11.81 -20.60
CA GLN A 231 3.41 11.04 -20.22
C GLN A 231 2.33 11.95 -19.61
N ARG A 232 2.69 12.90 -18.74
CA ARG A 232 1.74 13.87 -18.19
C ARG A 232 1.14 14.75 -19.29
N ALA A 233 1.94 15.25 -20.22
CA ALA A 233 1.45 16.03 -21.35
C ALA A 233 0.49 15.19 -22.22
N HIS A 234 0.83 13.91 -22.48
CA HIS A 234 -0.04 13.02 -23.23
C HIS A 234 -1.40 12.80 -22.55
N ILE A 235 -1.41 12.58 -21.23
CA ILE A 235 -2.65 12.49 -20.43
C ILE A 235 -3.53 13.73 -20.64
N LYS A 236 -2.92 14.93 -20.56
CA LYS A 236 -3.62 16.20 -20.73
C LYS A 236 -4.18 16.38 -22.14
N THR A 237 -3.42 15.99 -23.16
CA THR A 237 -3.91 15.99 -24.56
C THR A 237 -5.10 15.05 -24.75
N VAL A 238 -5.12 13.90 -24.08
CA VAL A 238 -6.16 12.87 -24.26
C VAL A 238 -7.42 13.17 -23.45
N LEU A 239 -7.28 13.57 -22.19
CA LEU A 239 -8.40 13.75 -21.26
C LEU A 239 -8.75 15.23 -20.99
N GLY A 240 -7.88 16.17 -21.37
CA GLY A 240 -8.05 17.60 -21.16
C GLY A 240 -7.29 18.16 -19.96
N ASP A 241 -7.13 19.49 -19.94
CA ASP A 241 -6.29 20.18 -18.95
C ASP A 241 -6.85 20.17 -17.52
N HIS A 242 -8.14 19.89 -17.38
CA HIS A 242 -8.86 19.88 -16.11
C HIS A 242 -8.50 18.67 -15.22
N VAL A 243 -7.98 17.58 -15.80
CA VAL A 243 -7.65 16.34 -15.05
C VAL A 243 -6.53 16.58 -14.06
N LYS A 244 -6.71 16.25 -12.79
CA LYS A 244 -5.68 16.44 -11.75
C LYS A 244 -4.74 15.25 -11.63
#